data_AF-A0A0L0M8G2-F1
#
_entry.id   AF-A0A0L0M8G2-F1
#
_cell.length_a   1.000
_cell.length_b   1.000
_cell.length_c   1.000
_cell.angle_alpha   90.00
_cell.angle_beta   90.00
_cell.angle_gamma   90.00
#
_symmetry.space_group_name_H-M   'P 1'
#
loop_
_entity.id
_entity.type
_entity.pdbx_description
1 polymer ?
#
loop_
_entity_poly.entity_id
_entity_poly.type
_entity_poly.pdbx_seq_one_letter_code
_entity_poly.pdbx_strand_id
1 'polypeptide(L)'
;MPAIAAAWGTLRASLDQHFTFAKIKNVVGLAGLDLTLLAHLQQKPERGATKDQLLSAIDGSIGQLDPEARARFVVLVAEEMLTREPALQSRLTDQLARHGWGLVDHHLIPLELFDPTALAELPDVPRTDLVKAVQRFRDGNLGGTISAACGAVDAAVASVLGEHGRSFQEGCNRARATVDLDGPLNGLGWDAETVKQFAGNFRGALNQGAFVMQTLRSRMGDVHGTKPVLKPLVFDALKWAELFVRTLTVH
;
A
#
# COMPACT_ATOMS: atom_id res chain seq x y z
N MET A 1 4.61 -2.75 -11.64
CA MET A 1 5.51 -2.42 -10.53
C MET A 1 6.40 -1.26 -10.94
N PRO A 2 6.26 -0.10 -10.29
CA PRO A 2 7.09 1.07 -10.55
C PRO A 2 8.58 0.78 -10.31
N ALA A 3 9.45 1.51 -10.99
CA ALA A 3 10.89 1.26 -10.95
C ALA A 3 11.49 1.63 -9.59
N ILE A 4 12.03 0.64 -8.88
CA ILE A 4 12.64 0.87 -7.56
C ILE A 4 13.86 1.80 -7.63
N ALA A 5 14.61 1.77 -8.74
CA ALA A 5 15.76 2.64 -8.94
C ALA A 5 15.36 4.13 -8.95
N ALA A 6 14.18 4.46 -9.46
CA ALA A 6 13.67 5.83 -9.48
C ALA A 6 13.24 6.29 -8.07
N ALA A 7 12.61 5.40 -7.28
CA ALA A 7 12.36 5.66 -5.86
C ALA A 7 13.67 5.90 -5.11
N TRP A 8 14.68 5.04 -5.31
CA TRP A 8 15.99 5.23 -4.68
C TRP A 8 16.62 6.57 -5.04
N GLY A 9 16.62 6.97 -6.33
CA GLY A 9 17.14 8.26 -6.74
C GLY A 9 16.49 9.45 -6.01
N THR A 10 15.17 9.37 -5.79
CA THR A 10 14.41 10.38 -5.04
C THR A 10 14.79 10.41 -3.56
N LEU A 11 14.87 9.24 -2.93
CA LEU A 11 15.24 9.11 -1.51
C LEU A 11 16.69 9.55 -1.28
N ARG A 12 17.62 9.14 -2.15
CA ARG A 12 19.03 9.52 -2.13
C ARG A 12 19.20 11.04 -2.15
N ALA A 13 18.48 11.73 -3.04
CA ALA A 13 18.52 13.20 -3.11
C ALA A 13 17.99 13.85 -1.82
N SER A 14 16.94 13.27 -1.22
CA SER A 14 16.39 13.75 0.04
C SER A 14 17.30 13.45 1.25
N LEU A 15 17.99 12.31 1.26
CA LEU A 15 19.01 11.98 2.27
C LEU A 15 20.15 12.99 2.26
N ASP A 16 20.67 13.36 1.08
CA ASP A 16 21.74 14.34 0.96
C ASP A 16 21.36 15.71 1.56
N GLN A 17 20.17 16.18 1.19
CA GLN A 17 19.70 17.54 1.51
C GLN A 17 19.24 17.68 2.96
N HIS A 18 18.59 16.66 3.53
CA HIS A 18 17.88 16.79 4.81
C HIS A 18 18.50 16.00 5.96
N PHE A 19 19.39 15.06 5.69
CA PHE A 19 20.01 14.23 6.72
C PHE A 19 21.49 14.54 6.89
N THR A 20 21.97 14.48 8.14
CA THR A 20 23.40 14.57 8.44
C THR A 20 24.10 13.26 8.06
N PHE A 21 25.41 13.29 7.89
CA PHE A 21 26.21 12.09 7.58
C PHE A 21 25.92 10.94 8.55
N ALA A 22 25.88 11.23 9.85
CA ALA A 22 25.56 10.25 10.88
C ALA A 22 24.12 9.73 10.77
N LYS A 23 23.13 10.62 10.55
CA LYS A 23 21.74 10.21 10.37
C LYS A 23 21.56 9.33 9.13
N ILE A 24 22.26 9.60 8.02
CA ILE A 24 22.24 8.75 6.82
C ILE A 24 22.70 7.33 7.17
N LYS A 25 23.84 7.18 7.86
CA LYS A 25 24.34 5.85 8.28
C LYS A 25 23.33 5.11 9.16
N ASN A 26 22.67 5.81 10.08
CA ASN A 26 21.66 5.20 10.94
C ASN A 26 20.43 4.73 10.14
N VAL A 27 19.92 5.55 9.23
CA VAL A 27 18.77 5.21 8.37
C VAL A 27 19.07 3.98 7.52
N VAL A 28 20.19 3.97 6.80
CA VAL A 28 20.52 2.84 5.92
C VAL A 28 20.90 1.58 6.70
N GLY A 29 21.49 1.73 7.89
CA GLY A 29 21.78 0.61 8.78
C GLY A 29 20.52 -0.08 9.29
N LEU A 30 19.50 0.70 9.68
CA LEU A 30 18.20 0.16 10.08
C LEU A 30 17.43 -0.46 8.90
N ALA A 31 17.67 0.03 7.68
CA ALA A 31 17.18 -0.60 6.46
C ALA A 31 17.93 -1.90 6.08
N GLY A 32 18.90 -2.35 6.89
CA GLY A 32 19.59 -3.62 6.74
C GLY A 32 20.93 -3.56 6.00
N LEU A 33 21.46 -2.37 5.73
CA LEU A 33 22.79 -2.24 5.14
C LEU A 33 23.89 -2.56 6.17
N ASP A 34 24.82 -3.43 5.80
CA ASP A 34 26.00 -3.71 6.62
C ASP A 34 26.92 -2.48 6.71
N LEU A 35 26.89 -1.81 7.86
CA LEU A 35 27.68 -0.60 8.10
C LEU A 35 29.18 -0.87 8.25
N THR A 36 29.62 -2.13 8.42
CA THR A 36 31.05 -2.46 8.45
C THR A 36 31.72 -2.15 7.12
N LEU A 37 30.99 -2.29 6.01
CA LEU A 37 31.43 -1.91 4.67
C LEU A 37 31.68 -0.39 4.54
N LEU A 38 31.02 0.41 5.38
CA LEU A 38 31.11 1.87 5.42
C LEU A 38 31.93 2.38 6.61
N ALA A 39 32.62 1.50 7.35
CA ALA A 39 33.35 1.87 8.56
C ALA A 39 34.51 2.84 8.27
N HIS A 40 35.14 2.69 7.10
CA HIS A 40 36.20 3.57 6.61
C HIS A 40 35.73 5.00 6.30
N LEU A 41 34.41 5.19 6.08
CA LEU A 41 33.80 6.50 5.82
C LEU A 41 33.39 7.15 7.14
N GLN A 42 34.27 8.04 7.61
CA GLN A 42 34.06 8.86 8.80
C GLN A 42 34.11 10.34 8.44
N GLN A 43 33.15 11.10 8.95
CA GLN A 43 33.17 12.55 8.85
C GLN A 43 34.14 13.10 9.90
N LYS A 44 35.20 13.79 9.45
CA LYS A 44 36.26 14.39 10.29
C LYS A 44 36.48 15.84 9.87
N PRO A 45 36.94 16.73 10.79
CA PRO A 45 37.20 18.14 10.47
C PRO A 45 38.21 18.33 9.34
N GLU A 46 39.24 17.47 9.27
CA GLU A 46 40.23 17.44 8.21
C GLU A 46 40.28 16.06 7.56
N ARG A 47 40.30 16.02 6.22
CA ARG A 47 40.36 14.80 5.39
C ARG A 47 39.28 13.74 5.71
N GLY A 48 38.11 14.18 6.16
CA GLY A 48 36.94 13.31 6.35
C GLY A 48 36.23 12.94 5.04
N ALA A 49 35.43 11.88 5.07
CA ALA A 49 34.55 11.53 3.96
C ALA A 49 33.41 12.54 3.81
N THR A 50 33.05 12.87 2.57
CA THR A 50 31.88 13.72 2.27
C THR A 50 30.58 12.93 2.27
N LYS A 51 29.42 13.60 2.38
CA LYS A 51 28.12 12.94 2.23
C LYS A 51 27.99 12.27 0.86
N ASP A 52 28.45 12.92 -0.21
CA ASP A 52 28.45 12.33 -1.55
C ASP A 52 29.26 11.04 -1.65
N GLN A 53 30.43 10.98 -0.99
CA GLN A 53 31.23 9.76 -0.93
C GLN A 53 30.50 8.65 -0.16
N LEU A 54 29.83 8.99 0.95
CA LEU A 54 28.98 8.06 1.68
C LEU A 54 27.82 7.53 0.83
N LEU A 55 27.08 8.43 0.16
CA LEU A 55 25.95 8.07 -0.68
C LEU A 55 26.39 7.24 -1.90
N SER A 56 27.53 7.56 -2.51
CA SER A 56 28.09 6.78 -3.62
C SER A 56 28.50 5.37 -3.19
N ALA A 57 29.06 5.22 -1.98
CA ALA A 57 29.36 3.91 -1.42
C ALA A 57 28.07 3.10 -1.14
N ILE A 58 27.02 3.76 -0.63
CA ILE A 58 25.70 3.16 -0.46
C ILE A 58 25.12 2.74 -1.81
N ASP A 59 25.20 3.57 -2.85
CA ASP A 59 24.77 3.23 -4.22
C ASP A 59 25.47 1.95 -4.71
N GLY A 60 26.78 1.86 -4.47
CA GLY A 60 27.58 0.67 -4.78
C GLY A 60 27.08 -0.58 -4.05
N SER A 61 26.81 -0.49 -2.75
CA SER A 61 26.27 -1.62 -1.97
C SER A 61 24.87 -2.04 -2.43
N ILE A 62 23.98 -1.08 -2.72
CA ILE A 62 22.63 -1.35 -3.24
C ILE A 62 22.70 -2.03 -4.61
N GLY A 63 23.68 -1.66 -5.44
CA GLY A 63 23.92 -2.27 -6.74
C GLY A 63 24.27 -3.76 -6.68
N GLN A 64 24.77 -4.25 -5.54
CA GLN A 64 25.11 -5.66 -5.31
C GLN A 64 23.97 -6.49 -4.73
N LEU A 65 22.90 -5.84 -4.27
CA LEU A 65 21.72 -6.53 -3.75
C LEU A 65 20.94 -7.19 -4.89
N ASP A 66 20.36 -8.35 -4.62
CA ASP A 66 19.38 -8.93 -5.54
C ASP A 66 18.14 -8.00 -5.66
N PRO A 67 17.32 -8.15 -6.72
CA PRO A 67 16.19 -7.26 -6.96
C PRO A 67 15.18 -7.16 -5.81
N GLU A 68 14.97 -8.24 -5.05
CA GLU A 68 14.01 -8.27 -3.93
C GLU A 68 14.60 -7.57 -2.70
N ALA A 69 15.85 -7.90 -2.34
CA ALA A 69 16.57 -7.24 -1.25
C ALA A 69 16.73 -5.74 -1.51
N ARG A 70 17.02 -5.35 -2.76
CA ARG A 70 17.07 -3.94 -3.16
C ARG A 70 15.72 -3.24 -2.99
N ALA A 71 14.62 -3.88 -3.39
CA ALA A 71 13.28 -3.33 -3.21
C ALA A 71 12.96 -3.11 -1.74
N ARG A 72 13.21 -4.12 -0.91
CA ARG A 72 13.01 -4.03 0.54
C ARG A 72 13.85 -2.94 1.18
N PHE A 73 15.13 -2.85 0.82
CA PHE A 73 16.03 -1.81 1.32
C PHE A 73 15.51 -0.40 1.04
N VAL A 74 15.14 -0.11 -0.21
CA VAL A 74 14.67 1.22 -0.63
C VAL A 74 13.38 1.60 0.10
N VAL A 75 12.46 0.65 0.26
CA VAL A 75 11.24 0.82 1.06
C VAL A 75 11.57 1.18 2.49
N LEU A 76 12.40 0.38 3.17
CA LEU A 76 12.74 0.61 4.56
C LEU A 76 13.44 1.95 4.76
N VAL A 77 14.30 2.36 3.83
CA VAL A 77 14.88 3.71 3.86
C VAL A 77 13.80 4.79 3.81
N ALA A 78 12.81 4.67 2.91
CA ALA A 78 11.73 5.65 2.82
C ALA A 78 10.93 5.75 4.13
N GLU A 79 10.51 4.61 4.67
CA GLU A 79 9.70 4.51 5.89
C GLU A 79 10.49 5.06 7.09
N GLU A 80 11.79 4.75 7.17
CA GLU A 80 12.67 5.19 8.24
C GLU A 80 13.01 6.69 8.15
N MET A 81 13.13 7.23 6.93
CA MET A 81 13.25 8.68 6.72
C MET A 81 12.01 9.42 7.21
N LEU A 82 10.82 8.94 6.85
CA LEU A 82 9.54 9.55 7.22
C LEU A 82 9.23 9.41 8.71
N THR A 83 9.70 8.33 9.35
CA THR A 83 9.61 8.17 10.81
C THR A 83 10.44 9.22 11.54
N ARG A 84 11.65 9.52 11.04
CA ARG A 84 12.57 10.49 11.67
C ARG A 84 12.25 11.94 11.37
N GLU A 85 11.84 12.22 10.13
CA GLU A 85 11.58 13.58 9.64
C GLU A 85 10.20 13.60 8.94
N PRO A 86 9.08 13.53 9.70
CA PRO A 86 7.72 13.52 9.13
C PRO A 86 7.42 14.72 8.22
N ALA A 87 8.07 15.85 8.46
CA ALA A 87 7.96 17.06 7.64
C ALA A 87 8.36 16.85 6.17
N LEU A 88 9.11 15.79 5.84
CA LEU A 88 9.48 15.45 4.47
C LEU A 88 8.33 14.81 3.67
N GLN A 89 7.24 14.40 4.31
CA GLN A 89 6.17 13.63 3.69
C GLN A 89 5.57 14.34 2.47
N SER A 90 5.14 15.59 2.61
CA SER A 90 4.50 16.34 1.52
C SER A 90 5.41 16.42 0.28
N ARG A 91 6.68 16.74 0.49
CA ARG A 91 7.67 16.84 -0.58
C ARG A 91 7.97 15.50 -1.23
N LEU A 92 8.15 14.45 -0.42
CA LEU A 92 8.44 13.12 -0.95
C LEU A 92 7.25 12.56 -1.73
N THR A 93 6.01 12.84 -1.31
CA THR A 93 4.80 12.45 -2.05
C THR A 93 4.85 12.95 -3.50
N ASP A 94 5.08 14.24 -3.71
CA ASP A 94 5.10 14.83 -5.06
C ASP A 94 6.24 14.28 -5.93
N GLN A 95 7.40 14.03 -5.33
CA GLN A 95 8.58 13.55 -6.04
C GLN A 95 8.46 12.06 -6.41
N LEU A 96 7.97 11.24 -5.48
CA LEU A 96 7.77 9.81 -5.68
C LEU A 96 6.60 9.51 -6.62
N ALA A 97 5.55 10.35 -6.61
CA ALA A 97 4.39 10.19 -7.49
C ALA A 97 4.77 10.20 -8.97
N ARG A 98 5.75 11.04 -9.36
CA ARG A 98 6.30 11.10 -10.73
C ARG A 98 6.92 9.78 -11.19
N HIS A 99 7.24 8.90 -10.26
CA HIS A 99 7.84 7.59 -10.50
C HIS A 99 6.88 6.43 -10.23
N GLY A 100 5.58 6.71 -10.04
CA GLY A 100 4.55 5.70 -9.81
C GLY A 100 4.47 5.19 -8.36
N TRP A 101 5.05 5.93 -7.41
CA TRP A 101 5.04 5.58 -5.99
C TRP A 101 4.21 6.60 -5.18
N GLY A 102 3.42 6.10 -4.23
CA GLY A 102 2.65 6.88 -3.29
C GLY A 102 3.12 6.66 -1.86
N LEU A 103 2.72 7.57 -0.97
CA LEU A 103 2.94 7.46 0.48
C LEU A 103 1.60 7.46 1.19
N VAL A 104 1.34 6.45 2.01
CA VAL A 104 0.16 6.36 2.89
C VAL A 104 0.61 5.88 4.24
N ASP A 105 0.25 6.60 5.31
CA ASP A 105 0.63 6.26 6.69
C ASP A 105 2.13 5.97 6.85
N HIS A 106 2.99 6.82 6.24
CA HIS A 106 4.46 6.66 6.19
C HIS A 106 4.98 5.48 5.36
N HIS A 107 4.10 4.73 4.68
CA HIS A 107 4.48 3.57 3.88
C HIS A 107 4.57 3.87 2.40
N LEU A 108 5.65 3.38 1.78
CA LEU A 108 5.86 3.47 0.34
C LEU A 108 5.04 2.40 -0.38
N ILE A 109 4.07 2.83 -1.19
CA ILE A 109 3.16 1.94 -1.93
C ILE A 109 3.17 2.23 -3.44
N PRO A 110 2.99 1.23 -4.32
CA PRO A 110 2.79 1.47 -5.74
C PRO A 110 1.46 2.19 -6.04
N LEU A 111 1.48 3.29 -6.82
CA LEU A 111 0.27 4.01 -7.24
C LEU A 111 -0.63 3.18 -8.17
N GLU A 112 -0.07 2.19 -8.87
CA GLU A 112 -0.86 1.23 -9.65
C GLU A 112 -1.84 0.43 -8.77
N LEU A 113 -1.52 0.28 -7.47
CA LEU A 113 -2.32 -0.48 -6.52
C LEU A 113 -3.39 0.38 -5.88
N PHE A 114 -3.06 1.52 -5.29
CA PHE A 114 -4.04 2.44 -4.71
C PHE A 114 -3.64 3.89 -4.94
N ASP A 115 -4.66 4.75 -5.06
CA ASP A 115 -4.49 6.19 -5.00
C ASP A 115 -4.47 6.64 -3.52
N PRO A 116 -3.38 7.26 -3.03
CA PRO A 116 -3.29 7.77 -1.67
C PRO A 116 -4.43 8.73 -1.29
N THR A 117 -4.92 9.55 -2.23
CA THR A 117 -6.02 10.47 -1.93
C THR A 117 -7.33 9.72 -1.69
N ALA A 118 -7.61 8.69 -2.46
CA ALA A 118 -8.78 7.84 -2.25
C ALA A 118 -8.69 7.05 -0.93
N LEU A 119 -7.51 6.57 -0.55
CA LEU A 119 -7.32 5.86 0.72
C LEU A 119 -7.53 6.77 1.94
N ALA A 120 -7.14 8.05 1.85
CA ALA A 120 -7.29 9.01 2.94
C ALA A 120 -8.75 9.29 3.32
N GLU A 121 -9.68 9.10 2.39
CA GLU A 121 -11.13 9.24 2.63
C GLU A 121 -11.75 8.04 3.36
N LEU A 122 -11.02 6.92 3.49
CA LEU A 122 -11.54 5.69 4.09
C LEU A 122 -11.41 5.69 5.62
N PRO A 123 -12.31 5.00 6.35
CA PRO A 123 -12.20 4.85 7.81
C PRO A 123 -10.91 4.15 8.22
N ASP A 124 -10.41 4.48 9.42
CA ASP A 124 -9.06 4.08 9.88
C ASP A 124 -8.80 2.57 9.84
N VAL A 125 -9.73 1.75 10.34
CA VAL A 125 -9.55 0.29 10.43
C VAL A 125 -9.44 -0.37 9.04
N PRO A 126 -10.45 -0.24 8.14
CA PRO A 126 -10.33 -0.83 6.80
C PRO A 126 -9.21 -0.18 5.97
N ARG A 127 -8.90 1.11 6.16
CA ARG A 127 -7.73 1.76 5.52
C ARG A 127 -6.43 1.09 5.93
N THR A 128 -6.22 0.88 7.23
CA THR A 128 -5.01 0.23 7.76
C THR A 128 -4.83 -1.18 7.19
N ASP A 129 -5.92 -1.94 7.07
CA ASP A 129 -5.87 -3.29 6.49
C ASP A 129 -5.59 -3.29 4.98
N LEU A 130 -6.11 -2.30 4.22
CA LEU A 130 -5.75 -2.12 2.81
C LEU A 130 -4.27 -1.76 2.64
N VAL A 131 -3.74 -0.84 3.44
CA VAL A 131 -2.31 -0.46 3.43
C VAL A 131 -1.45 -1.69 3.72
N LYS A 132 -1.82 -2.47 4.74
CA LYS A 132 -1.16 -3.74 5.07
C LYS A 132 -1.21 -4.77 3.95
N ALA A 133 -2.33 -4.83 3.21
CA ALA A 133 -2.44 -5.71 2.05
C ALA A 133 -1.46 -5.30 0.95
N VAL A 134 -1.32 -4.00 0.67
CA VAL A 134 -0.36 -3.50 -0.34
C VAL A 134 1.08 -3.73 0.06
N GLN A 135 1.43 -3.51 1.33
CA GLN A 135 2.77 -3.82 1.85
C GLN A 135 3.11 -5.29 1.59
N ARG A 136 2.19 -6.21 1.93
CA ARG A 136 2.39 -7.64 1.68
C ARG A 136 2.54 -7.96 0.21
N PHE A 137 1.80 -7.29 -0.67
CA PHE A 137 1.92 -7.50 -2.12
C PHE A 137 3.29 -7.07 -2.63
N ARG A 138 3.71 -5.88 -2.23
CA ARG A 138 5.02 -5.29 -2.53
C ARG A 138 6.16 -6.18 -2.05
N ASP A 139 6.01 -6.74 -0.84
CA ASP A 139 7.01 -7.57 -0.18
C ASP A 139 6.98 -9.05 -0.64
N GLY A 140 6.14 -9.39 -1.64
CA GLY A 140 6.07 -10.73 -2.22
C GLY A 140 5.22 -11.73 -1.42
N ASN A 141 4.62 -11.33 -0.31
CA ASN A 141 3.68 -12.16 0.46
C ASN A 141 2.28 -12.14 -0.18
N LEU A 142 2.15 -12.84 -1.31
CA LEU A 142 0.94 -12.84 -2.13
C LEU A 142 -0.27 -13.49 -1.43
N GLY A 143 -0.08 -14.62 -0.74
CA GLY A 143 -1.17 -15.27 0.01
C GLY A 143 -1.63 -14.46 1.22
N GLY A 144 -0.69 -13.80 1.92
CA GLY A 144 -0.98 -12.88 2.99
C GLY A 144 -1.66 -11.59 2.51
N THR A 145 -1.41 -11.17 1.28
CA THR A 145 -2.09 -10.03 0.63
C THR A 145 -3.57 -10.30 0.50
N ILE A 146 -3.98 -11.45 -0.07
CA ILE A 146 -5.40 -11.80 -0.25
C ILE A 146 -6.11 -11.83 1.10
N SER A 147 -5.47 -12.43 2.12
CA SER A 147 -6.03 -12.49 3.47
C SER A 147 -6.24 -11.10 4.08
N ALA A 148 -5.28 -10.18 3.90
CA ALA A 148 -5.40 -8.81 4.39
C ALA A 148 -6.45 -7.99 3.62
N ALA A 149 -6.52 -8.15 2.29
CA ALA A 149 -7.52 -7.50 1.46
C ALA A 149 -8.96 -7.91 1.86
N CYS A 150 -9.18 -9.20 2.14
CA CYS A 150 -10.46 -9.66 2.66
C CYS A 150 -10.73 -9.15 4.09
N GLY A 151 -9.70 -9.04 4.92
CA GLY A 151 -9.81 -8.47 6.27
C GLY A 151 -10.29 -7.02 6.24
N ALA A 152 -9.79 -6.20 5.30
CA ALA A 152 -10.28 -4.83 5.13
C ALA A 152 -11.78 -4.77 4.80
N VAL A 153 -12.27 -5.69 3.96
CA VAL A 153 -13.71 -5.79 3.65
C VAL A 153 -14.49 -6.26 4.87
N ASP A 154 -14.00 -7.25 5.62
CA ASP A 154 -14.63 -7.71 6.87
C ASP A 154 -14.74 -6.56 7.90
N ALA A 155 -13.73 -5.69 7.98
CA ALA A 155 -13.73 -4.50 8.83
C ALA A 155 -14.75 -3.47 8.37
N ALA A 156 -14.87 -3.20 7.06
CA ALA A 156 -15.88 -2.32 6.50
C ALA A 156 -17.31 -2.85 6.72
N VAL A 157 -17.51 -4.17 6.57
CA VAL A 157 -18.79 -4.83 6.88
C VAL A 157 -19.14 -4.63 8.36
N ALA A 158 -18.18 -4.87 9.25
CA ALA A 158 -18.38 -4.71 10.68
C ALA A 158 -18.66 -3.27 11.09
N SER A 159 -18.01 -2.28 10.46
CA SER A 159 -18.26 -0.87 10.77
C SER A 159 -19.67 -0.41 10.38
N VAL A 160 -20.25 -0.99 9.32
CA VAL A 160 -21.59 -0.65 8.84
C VAL A 160 -22.68 -1.41 9.59
N LEU A 161 -22.46 -2.70 9.86
CA LEU A 161 -23.48 -3.57 10.48
C LEU A 161 -23.38 -3.63 12.01
N GLY A 162 -22.26 -3.23 12.60
CA GLY A 162 -21.94 -3.44 14.02
C GLY A 162 -21.52 -4.87 14.38
N GLU A 163 -21.50 -5.78 13.41
CA GLU A 163 -21.14 -7.20 13.58
C GLU A 163 -20.57 -7.80 12.30
N HIS A 164 -19.93 -8.96 12.41
CA HIS A 164 -19.48 -9.73 11.25
C HIS A 164 -20.62 -10.59 10.67
N GLY A 165 -20.54 -10.86 9.37
CA GLY A 165 -21.37 -11.88 8.74
C GLY A 165 -20.97 -13.30 9.16
N ARG A 166 -21.92 -14.24 9.10
CA ARG A 166 -21.69 -15.69 9.26
C ARG A 166 -20.78 -16.26 8.18
N SER A 167 -20.77 -15.63 7.00
CA SER A 167 -19.80 -15.86 5.95
C SER A 167 -19.42 -14.54 5.29
N PHE A 168 -18.28 -14.51 4.59
CA PHE A 168 -17.80 -13.33 3.87
C PHE A 168 -18.87 -12.78 2.92
N GLN A 169 -19.44 -13.63 2.05
CA GLN A 169 -20.47 -13.23 1.11
C GLN A 169 -21.77 -12.76 1.79
N GLU A 170 -22.21 -13.44 2.86
CA GLU A 170 -23.40 -13.02 3.61
C GLU A 170 -23.19 -11.64 4.27
N GLY A 171 -22.03 -11.41 4.89
CA GLY A 171 -21.67 -10.12 5.47
C GLY A 171 -21.66 -9.00 4.43
N CYS A 172 -20.99 -9.21 3.29
CA CYS A 172 -20.97 -8.25 2.18
C CYS A 172 -22.38 -7.94 1.65
N ASN A 173 -23.21 -8.97 1.49
CA ASN A 173 -24.57 -8.81 0.98
C ASN A 173 -25.47 -8.03 1.94
N ARG A 174 -25.34 -8.26 3.25
CA ARG A 174 -26.06 -7.51 4.29
C ARG A 174 -25.59 -6.05 4.36
N ALA A 175 -24.28 -5.82 4.40
CA ALA A 175 -23.72 -4.46 4.47
C ALA A 175 -24.13 -3.64 3.25
N ARG A 176 -24.06 -4.22 2.05
CA ARG A 176 -24.50 -3.56 0.82
C ARG A 176 -25.97 -3.13 0.84
N ALA A 177 -26.84 -3.86 1.52
CA ALA A 177 -28.26 -3.49 1.58
C ALA A 177 -28.51 -2.16 2.31
N THR A 178 -27.51 -1.66 3.05
CA THR A 178 -27.55 -0.35 3.72
C THR A 178 -27.15 0.81 2.80
N VAL A 179 -26.56 0.53 1.63
CA VAL A 179 -26.09 1.53 0.68
C VAL A 179 -27.26 2.03 -0.16
N ASP A 180 -27.62 3.30 0.00
CA ASP A 180 -28.61 3.97 -0.84
C ASP A 180 -27.95 4.54 -2.10
N LEU A 181 -28.31 3.97 -3.25
CA LEU A 181 -27.95 4.50 -4.56
C LEU A 181 -29.12 5.23 -5.22
N ASP A 182 -30.33 4.90 -4.81
CA ASP A 182 -31.55 5.33 -5.47
C ASP A 182 -31.76 6.83 -5.21
N GLY A 183 -31.61 7.29 -3.96
CA GLY A 183 -31.71 8.70 -3.59
C GLY A 183 -30.73 9.63 -4.34
N PRO A 184 -29.40 9.39 -4.25
CA PRO A 184 -28.41 10.22 -4.94
C PRO A 184 -28.57 10.22 -6.46
N LEU A 185 -28.84 9.07 -7.09
CA LEU A 185 -29.01 9.00 -8.55
C LEU A 185 -30.28 9.73 -9.03
N ASN A 186 -31.38 9.61 -8.28
CA ASN A 186 -32.57 10.42 -8.55
C ASN A 186 -32.29 11.92 -8.38
N GLY A 187 -31.47 12.30 -7.39
CA GLY A 187 -31.01 13.68 -7.19
C GLY A 187 -30.18 14.24 -8.35
N LEU A 188 -29.52 13.37 -9.12
CA LEU A 188 -28.83 13.71 -10.37
C LEU A 188 -29.77 13.78 -11.59
N GLY A 189 -31.08 13.55 -11.40
CA GLY A 189 -32.09 13.61 -12.45
C GLY A 189 -32.22 12.34 -13.30
N TRP A 190 -31.72 11.20 -12.83
CA TRP A 190 -31.92 9.92 -13.51
C TRP A 190 -33.37 9.47 -13.37
N ASP A 191 -33.93 8.85 -14.42
CA ASP A 191 -35.28 8.30 -14.36
C ASP A 191 -35.32 7.00 -13.55
N ALA A 192 -36.50 6.69 -13.00
CA ALA A 192 -36.69 5.57 -12.07
C ALA A 192 -36.35 4.19 -12.68
N GLU A 193 -36.54 4.01 -13.99
CA GLU A 193 -36.24 2.74 -14.66
C GLU A 193 -34.72 2.55 -14.77
N THR A 194 -34.01 3.60 -15.21
CA THR A 194 -32.55 3.61 -15.28
C THR A 194 -31.91 3.40 -13.90
N VAL A 195 -32.39 4.10 -12.86
CA VAL A 195 -31.90 3.94 -11.49
C VAL A 195 -32.06 2.50 -11.00
N LYS A 196 -33.25 1.91 -11.18
CA LYS A 196 -33.53 0.54 -10.77
C LYS A 196 -32.63 -0.46 -11.48
N GLN A 197 -32.45 -0.32 -12.79
CA GLN A 197 -31.61 -1.22 -13.59
C GLN A 197 -30.14 -1.09 -13.18
N PHE A 198 -29.63 0.13 -13.03
CA PHE A 198 -28.25 0.39 -12.61
C PHE A 198 -27.98 -0.17 -11.21
N ALA A 199 -28.82 0.18 -10.23
CA ALA A 199 -28.65 -0.26 -8.85
C ALA A 199 -28.75 -1.79 -8.73
N GLY A 200 -29.64 -2.44 -9.50
CA GLY A 200 -29.73 -3.89 -9.59
C GLY A 200 -28.44 -4.53 -10.13
N ASN A 201 -27.93 -4.03 -11.26
CA ASN A 201 -26.69 -4.53 -11.86
C ASN A 201 -25.47 -4.29 -10.98
N PHE A 202 -25.36 -3.11 -10.36
CA PHE A 202 -24.28 -2.78 -9.45
C PHE A 202 -24.27 -3.69 -8.22
N ARG A 203 -25.43 -3.94 -7.60
CA ARG A 203 -25.57 -4.90 -6.50
C ARG A 203 -25.20 -6.32 -6.95
N GLY A 204 -25.61 -6.72 -8.15
CA GLY A 204 -25.25 -7.99 -8.77
C GLY A 204 -23.75 -8.16 -8.95
N ALA A 205 -23.06 -7.13 -9.46
CA ALA A 205 -21.62 -7.12 -9.65
C ALA A 205 -20.87 -7.27 -8.33
N LEU A 206 -21.28 -6.54 -7.28
CA LEU A 206 -20.71 -6.69 -5.94
C LEU A 206 -20.94 -8.11 -5.39
N ASN A 207 -22.10 -8.72 -5.59
CA ASN A 207 -22.31 -10.10 -5.13
C ASN A 207 -21.33 -11.09 -5.79
N GLN A 208 -21.08 -10.93 -7.09
CA GLN A 208 -20.07 -11.74 -7.78
C GLN A 208 -18.65 -11.44 -7.29
N GLY A 209 -18.33 -10.16 -7.05
CA GLY A 209 -17.06 -9.75 -6.44
C GLY A 209 -16.83 -10.40 -5.07
N ALA A 210 -17.85 -10.45 -4.21
CA ALA A 210 -17.75 -11.09 -2.89
C ALA A 210 -17.48 -12.59 -3.02
N PHE A 211 -18.13 -13.27 -3.96
CA PHE A 211 -17.88 -14.67 -4.26
C PHE A 211 -16.44 -14.91 -4.75
N VAL A 212 -15.96 -14.08 -5.68
CA VAL A 212 -14.58 -14.14 -6.18
C VAL A 212 -13.58 -13.97 -5.03
N MET A 213 -13.72 -12.91 -4.23
CA MET A 213 -12.83 -12.66 -3.09
C MET A 213 -12.83 -13.80 -2.07
N GLN A 214 -14.01 -14.33 -1.70
CA GLN A 214 -14.11 -15.47 -0.79
C GLN A 214 -13.42 -16.73 -1.37
N THR A 215 -13.59 -16.97 -2.67
CA THR A 215 -12.94 -18.09 -3.36
C THR A 215 -11.42 -17.92 -3.34
N LEU A 216 -10.92 -16.74 -3.71
CA LEU A 216 -9.49 -16.41 -3.67
C LEU A 216 -8.92 -16.57 -2.25
N ARG A 217 -9.62 -16.08 -1.22
CA ARG A 217 -9.23 -16.25 0.20
C ARG A 217 -9.11 -17.73 0.56
N SER A 218 -10.08 -18.56 0.19
CA SER A 218 -10.04 -19.98 0.55
C SER A 218 -8.95 -20.76 -0.18
N ARG A 219 -8.72 -20.46 -1.47
CA ARG A 219 -7.86 -21.26 -2.36
C ARG A 219 -6.42 -20.75 -2.46
N MET A 220 -6.22 -19.45 -2.29
CA MET A 220 -4.91 -18.78 -2.46
C MET A 220 -4.53 -17.94 -1.23
N GLY A 221 -5.48 -17.62 -0.36
CA GLY A 221 -5.21 -16.98 0.92
C GLY A 221 -4.50 -17.94 1.86
N ASP A 222 -3.27 -17.56 2.21
CA ASP A 222 -2.48 -18.19 3.26
C ASP A 222 -1.42 -17.21 3.77
N VAL A 223 -1.45 -16.93 5.07
CA VAL A 223 -0.49 -16.04 5.72
C VAL A 223 0.90 -16.67 5.80
N HIS A 224 0.98 -18.01 5.72
CA HIS A 224 2.24 -18.78 5.73
C HIS A 224 2.78 -19.08 4.32
N GLY A 225 2.09 -18.67 3.25
CA GLY A 225 2.58 -18.75 1.86
C GLY A 225 2.69 -20.16 1.28
N THR A 226 1.99 -21.15 1.84
CA THR A 226 2.06 -22.55 1.41
C THR A 226 1.21 -22.87 0.18
N LYS A 227 0.21 -22.03 -0.13
CA LYS A 227 -0.68 -22.21 -1.29
C LYS A 227 -0.09 -21.55 -2.54
N PRO A 228 -0.22 -22.17 -3.72
CA PRO A 228 0.15 -21.52 -4.97
C PRO A 228 -0.75 -20.31 -5.23
N VAL A 229 -0.13 -19.20 -5.63
CA VAL A 229 -0.85 -17.94 -5.86
C VAL A 229 -0.56 -17.40 -7.26
N LEU A 230 -1.62 -17.06 -7.99
CA LEU A 230 -1.51 -16.40 -9.28
C LEU A 230 -1.50 -14.88 -9.06
N LYS A 231 -0.34 -14.25 -9.22
CA LYS A 231 -0.13 -12.81 -8.93
C LYS A 231 -1.18 -11.86 -9.54
N PRO A 232 -1.62 -12.01 -10.81
CA PRO A 232 -2.72 -11.21 -11.36
C PRO A 232 -3.99 -11.20 -10.50
N LEU A 233 -4.41 -12.36 -9.98
CA LEU A 233 -5.62 -12.46 -9.16
C LEU A 233 -5.47 -11.84 -7.77
N VAL A 234 -4.23 -11.67 -7.29
CA VAL A 234 -3.95 -10.94 -6.04
C VAL A 234 -4.17 -9.44 -6.24
N PHE A 235 -3.76 -8.92 -7.40
CA PHE A 235 -4.05 -7.55 -7.79
C PHE A 235 -5.55 -7.32 -7.88
N ASP A 236 -6.28 -8.23 -8.52
CA ASP A 236 -7.75 -8.15 -8.60
C ASP A 236 -8.40 -8.17 -7.21
N ALA A 237 -7.90 -9.00 -6.28
CA ALA A 237 -8.38 -9.03 -4.90
C ALA A 237 -8.20 -7.68 -4.19
N LEU A 238 -7.09 -6.97 -4.42
CA LEU A 238 -6.87 -5.63 -3.88
C LEU A 238 -7.87 -4.62 -4.44
N LYS A 239 -8.13 -4.66 -5.75
CA LYS A 239 -9.09 -3.74 -6.41
C LYS A 239 -10.52 -4.00 -5.98
N TRP A 240 -10.91 -5.27 -5.82
CA TRP A 240 -12.20 -5.61 -5.23
C TRP A 240 -12.31 -5.11 -3.79
N ALA A 241 -11.27 -5.29 -2.98
CA ALA A 241 -11.27 -4.82 -1.60
C ALA A 241 -11.46 -3.31 -1.50
N GLU A 242 -10.72 -2.52 -2.30
CA GLU A 242 -10.88 -1.07 -2.38
C GLU A 242 -12.30 -0.67 -2.79
N LEU A 243 -12.85 -1.29 -3.84
CA LEU A 243 -14.21 -1.02 -4.28
C LEU A 243 -15.23 -1.30 -3.17
N PHE A 244 -15.11 -2.44 -2.48
CA PHE A 244 -16.00 -2.80 -1.37
C PHE A 244 -15.89 -1.82 -0.21
N VAL A 245 -14.67 -1.58 0.28
CA VAL A 245 -14.45 -0.68 1.41
C VAL A 245 -15.01 0.70 1.10
N ARG A 246 -14.72 1.25 -0.07
CA ARG A 246 -15.24 2.56 -0.48
C ARG A 246 -16.77 2.56 -0.58
N THR A 247 -17.34 1.59 -1.28
CA THR A 247 -18.79 1.50 -1.48
C THR A 247 -19.56 1.37 -0.17
N LEU A 248 -18.99 0.69 0.82
CA LEU A 248 -19.67 0.44 2.11
C LEU A 248 -19.48 1.57 3.12
N THR A 249 -18.43 2.37 2.99
CA THR A 249 -18.03 3.30 4.06
C THR A 249 -18.02 4.77 3.67
N VAL A 250 -18.08 5.08 2.37
CA VAL A 250 -18.08 6.44 1.85
C VAL A 250 -19.43 6.71 1.20
N HIS A 251 -20.23 7.59 1.83
CA HIS A 251 -21.57 8.00 1.41
C HIS A 251 -21.71 9.52 1.48
#